data_AF-A0A940ZU65-F1
#
_entry.id   AF-A0A940ZU65-F1
#
_cell.length_a   1.000
_cell.length_b   1.000
_cell.length_c   1.000
_cell.angle_alpha   90.00
_cell.angle_beta   90.00
_cell.angle_gamma   90.00
#
_symmetry.space_group_name_H-M   'P 1'
#
loop_
_entity.id
_entity.type
_entity.pdbx_description
1 polymer ?
#
loop_
_entity_poly.entity_id
_entity_poly.type
_entity_poly.pdbx_seq_one_letter_code
_entity_poly.pdbx_strand_id
1 'polypeptide(L)'
;MININEVIETNKMIEQENLDVRTITLGISLLDCADPDLDELNRKIYTKITTIAKDLVATGNKIQREYGIPIVNKRISVTPISLVGAAACKTTEDFVTIAKTLDRAATTVGVNFIGGYSALVSKAMTNSDQLLIKSIPMALSQTERVCSSVNVGSTKTGIDMNAVKLLGEIILQTAEHTKEKDSIGCAKLVIFCNAPDDNPFMAGAFHGVTEGDAVINVGVSGPGVVKKALETVRGQDFEALCESIKKTAFKITRVGQLVAQEASRMLDIPFGIIDLSLAPTPAVGDSIAEILEEMGLERVGAPGTTAALALLNDQVKKGGVMASSYVGGLSGAFIPVSEDQGMINAVEAGALTLEKLEAMTCVCSVGLDMIAIPGDTKATTISGIIADEMAIGMINQKTTAVRIIPVIGKGIGERVEFGGLLGYAPVMKVNTFGCDSFINRGGRIPAPIHSFKN
;
A
#
# COMPACT_ATOMS: atom_id res chain seq x y z
N MET A 1 29.97 -0.95 -9.34
CA MET A 1 30.73 0.32 -9.26
C MET A 1 30.00 1.29 -10.17
N ILE A 2 29.35 2.31 -9.61
CA ILE A 2 28.49 3.25 -10.35
C ILE A 2 29.39 4.17 -11.19
N ASN A 3 29.08 4.37 -12.47
CA ASN A 3 29.89 5.17 -13.39
C ASN A 3 29.67 6.68 -13.14
N ILE A 4 30.70 7.52 -13.32
CA ILE A 4 30.60 8.99 -13.21
C ILE A 4 29.50 9.55 -14.12
N ASN A 5 29.31 8.97 -15.30
CA ASN A 5 28.23 9.38 -16.21
C ASN A 5 26.84 9.04 -15.65
N GLU A 6 26.70 7.90 -14.94
CA GLU A 6 25.45 7.52 -14.28
C GLU A 6 25.14 8.46 -13.11
N VAL A 7 26.16 8.92 -12.37
CA VAL A 7 25.99 9.90 -11.28
C VAL A 7 25.53 11.27 -11.82
N ILE A 8 26.16 11.76 -12.90
CA ILE A 8 25.79 13.04 -13.53
C ILE A 8 24.37 12.97 -14.09
N GLU A 9 24.02 11.88 -14.75
CA GLU A 9 22.69 11.68 -15.33
C GLU A 9 21.62 11.52 -14.23
N THR A 10 21.94 10.82 -13.14
CA THR A 10 21.10 10.69 -11.94
C THR A 10 20.84 12.05 -11.30
N ASN A 11 21.89 12.87 -11.12
CA ASN A 11 21.75 14.23 -10.59
C ASN A 11 20.86 15.10 -11.49
N LYS A 12 20.94 14.93 -12.82
CA LYS A 12 20.05 15.62 -13.76
C LYS A 12 18.59 15.19 -13.56
N MET A 13 18.31 13.91 -13.35
CA MET A 13 16.94 13.42 -13.07
C MET A 13 16.41 13.91 -11.71
N ILE A 14 17.27 14.02 -10.71
CA ILE A 14 16.90 14.55 -9.38
C ILE A 14 16.57 16.05 -9.47
N GLU A 15 17.43 16.86 -10.10
CA GLU A 15 17.28 18.31 -10.15
C GLU A 15 16.28 18.80 -11.21
N GLN A 16 16.15 18.11 -12.35
CA GLN A 16 15.36 18.57 -13.51
C GLN A 16 14.05 17.78 -13.70
N GLU A 17 13.91 16.59 -13.11
CA GLU A 17 12.79 15.66 -13.40
C GLU A 17 12.02 15.23 -12.14
N ASN A 18 12.27 15.83 -10.97
CA ASN A 18 11.60 15.56 -9.69
C ASN A 18 11.66 14.09 -9.22
N LEU A 19 12.80 13.42 -9.45
CA LEU A 19 12.99 12.06 -8.96
C LEU A 19 13.13 12.02 -7.43
N ASP A 20 12.34 11.17 -6.76
CA ASP A 20 12.33 11.03 -5.31
C ASP A 20 12.27 9.57 -4.83
N VAL A 21 12.72 9.35 -3.60
CA VAL A 21 12.52 8.11 -2.87
C VAL A 21 11.31 8.28 -1.98
N ARG A 22 10.23 7.56 -2.30
CA ARG A 22 8.97 7.63 -1.56
C ARG A 22 9.14 7.25 -0.11
N THR A 23 9.89 6.20 0.17
CA THR A 23 10.06 5.68 1.54
C THR A 23 11.32 4.88 1.75
N ILE A 24 11.87 5.00 2.95
CA ILE A 24 12.71 3.97 3.57
C ILE A 24 11.86 3.32 4.67
N THR A 25 11.61 2.02 4.56
CA THR A 25 10.83 1.25 5.52
C THR A 25 11.73 0.24 6.22
N LEU A 26 11.81 0.35 7.54
CA LEU A 26 12.51 -0.61 8.39
C LEU A 26 11.51 -1.68 8.86
N GLY A 27 11.70 -2.92 8.41
CA GLY A 27 11.00 -4.09 8.92
C GLY A 27 11.66 -4.57 10.22
N ILE A 28 10.86 -4.87 11.25
CA ILE A 28 11.34 -5.36 12.55
C ILE A 28 10.54 -6.58 12.98
N SER A 29 11.23 -7.69 13.23
CA SER A 29 10.63 -8.87 13.84
C SER A 29 10.30 -8.61 15.30
N LEU A 30 9.08 -8.96 15.73
CA LEU A 30 8.62 -8.87 17.12
C LEU A 30 8.33 -10.24 17.75
N LEU A 31 8.71 -11.33 17.10
CA LEU A 31 8.43 -12.69 17.60
C LEU A 31 9.10 -12.96 18.96
N ASP A 32 10.29 -12.41 19.19
CA ASP A 32 11.03 -12.48 20.46
C ASP A 32 10.46 -11.54 21.54
N CYS A 33 9.58 -10.60 21.17
CA CYS A 33 8.86 -9.78 22.13
C CYS A 33 7.66 -10.51 22.75
N ALA A 34 7.22 -11.63 22.17
CA ALA A 34 6.06 -12.38 22.65
C ALA A 34 6.23 -12.77 24.12
N ASP A 35 5.22 -12.43 24.92
CA ASP A 35 5.17 -12.69 26.36
C ASP A 35 3.72 -13.00 26.75
N PRO A 36 3.45 -13.91 27.69
CA PRO A 36 2.10 -14.08 28.24
C PRO A 36 1.60 -12.88 29.05
N ASP A 37 2.49 -12.05 29.60
CA ASP A 37 2.14 -10.83 30.31
C ASP A 37 2.04 -9.64 29.35
N LEU A 38 0.87 -8.96 29.34
CA LEU A 38 0.59 -7.88 28.40
C LEU A 38 1.46 -6.64 28.62
N ASP A 39 1.80 -6.32 29.87
CA ASP A 39 2.63 -5.15 30.19
C ASP A 39 4.08 -5.41 29.77
N GLU A 40 4.58 -6.61 30.03
CA GLU A 40 5.92 -7.02 29.60
C GLU A 40 6.02 -7.11 28.08
N LEU A 41 5.00 -7.65 27.40
CA LEU A 41 4.89 -7.63 25.93
C LEU A 41 4.99 -6.20 25.39
N ASN A 42 4.18 -5.29 25.91
CA ASN A 42 4.18 -3.88 25.50
C ASN A 42 5.56 -3.22 25.75
N ARG A 43 6.19 -3.50 26.89
CA ARG A 43 7.53 -2.99 27.22
C ARG A 43 8.59 -3.49 26.23
N LYS A 44 8.58 -4.79 25.91
CA LYS A 44 9.50 -5.40 24.95
C LYS A 44 9.34 -4.81 23.56
N ILE A 45 8.10 -4.71 23.06
CA ILE A 45 7.79 -4.10 21.76
C ILE A 45 8.33 -2.67 21.68
N TYR A 46 8.00 -1.82 22.66
CA TYR A 46 8.45 -0.43 22.69
C TYR A 46 9.98 -0.34 22.69
N THR A 47 10.62 -1.09 23.58
CA THR A 47 12.08 -1.08 23.74
C THR A 47 12.79 -1.53 22.47
N LYS A 48 12.31 -2.62 21.84
CA LYS A 48 12.93 -3.16 20.63
C LYS A 48 12.83 -2.18 19.45
N ILE A 49 11.63 -1.64 19.20
CA ILE A 49 11.42 -0.69 18.09
C ILE A 49 12.27 0.57 18.29
N THR A 50 12.22 1.16 19.49
CA THR A 50 12.98 2.41 19.77
C THR A 50 14.49 2.20 19.76
N THR A 51 14.97 1.00 20.06
CA THR A 51 16.41 0.68 20.01
C THR A 51 16.90 0.49 18.58
N ILE A 52 16.20 -0.32 17.78
CA ILE A 52 16.63 -0.66 16.41
C ILE A 52 16.44 0.53 15.48
N ALA A 53 15.32 1.26 15.61
CA ALA A 53 14.98 2.37 14.71
C ALA A 53 15.51 3.74 15.15
N LYS A 54 16.33 3.82 16.22
CA LYS A 54 16.80 5.09 16.83
C LYS A 54 17.40 6.08 15.83
N ASP A 55 18.16 5.58 14.85
CA ASP A 55 18.92 6.39 13.90
C ASP A 55 18.26 6.44 12.50
N LEU A 56 17.10 5.80 12.31
CA LEU A 56 16.46 5.64 10.99
C LEU A 56 16.20 7.00 10.32
N VAL A 57 15.59 7.94 11.04
CA VAL A 57 15.26 9.27 10.51
C VAL A 57 16.52 10.10 10.26
N ALA A 58 17.48 10.05 11.18
CA ALA A 58 18.75 10.77 11.07
C ALA A 58 19.56 10.28 9.85
N THR A 59 19.63 8.96 9.65
CA THR A 59 20.28 8.34 8.49
C THR A 59 19.57 8.71 7.20
N GLY A 60 18.24 8.61 7.12
CA GLY A 60 17.50 9.01 5.94
C GLY A 60 17.72 10.49 5.57
N ASN A 61 17.75 11.38 6.57
CA ASN A 61 18.03 12.81 6.34
C ASN A 61 19.49 13.07 5.95
N LYS A 62 20.44 12.24 6.41
CA LYS A 62 21.85 12.33 6.01
C LYS A 62 22.02 11.92 4.55
N ILE A 63 21.43 10.79 4.14
CA ILE A 63 21.45 10.33 2.74
C ILE A 63 20.86 11.40 1.82
N GLN A 64 19.70 11.97 2.18
CA GLN A 64 19.08 13.04 1.41
C GLN A 64 20.01 14.25 1.21
N ARG A 65 20.77 14.65 2.24
CA ARG A 65 21.73 15.77 2.14
C ARG A 65 22.98 15.43 1.33
N GLU A 66 23.47 14.20 1.45
CA GLU A 66 24.72 13.77 0.82
C GLU A 66 24.55 13.51 -0.69
N TYR A 67 23.41 12.95 -1.08
CA TYR A 67 23.13 12.58 -2.47
C TYR A 67 22.13 13.51 -3.18
N GLY A 68 21.56 14.48 -2.46
CA GLY A 68 20.56 15.41 -3.03
C GLY A 68 19.21 14.77 -3.35
N ILE A 69 19.00 13.49 -3.04
CA ILE A 69 17.77 12.75 -3.36
C ILE A 69 16.72 12.98 -2.25
N PRO A 70 15.54 13.56 -2.55
CA PRO A 70 14.47 13.69 -1.57
C PRO A 70 14.00 12.32 -1.07
N ILE A 71 13.95 12.13 0.25
CA ILE A 71 13.35 10.94 0.87
C ILE A 71 12.11 11.36 1.63
N VAL A 72 10.94 11.13 1.03
CA VAL A 72 9.66 11.68 1.50
C VAL A 72 9.26 11.08 2.85
N ASN A 73 9.35 9.76 3.01
CA ASN A 73 8.91 9.07 4.22
C ASN A 73 9.98 8.17 4.83
N LYS A 74 9.91 8.04 6.15
CA LYS A 74 10.62 7.04 6.93
C LYS A 74 9.57 6.28 7.73
N ARG A 75 9.50 4.96 7.56
CA ARG A 75 8.41 4.12 8.05
C ARG A 75 8.95 2.89 8.77
N ILE A 76 8.11 2.26 9.56
CA ILE A 76 8.39 0.96 10.17
C ILE A 76 7.29 -0.02 9.77
N SER A 77 7.66 -1.28 9.54
CA SER A 77 6.72 -2.40 9.52
C SER A 77 7.13 -3.41 10.59
N VAL A 78 6.15 -4.01 11.25
CA VAL A 78 6.41 -5.02 12.29
C VAL A 78 5.70 -6.32 11.98
N THR A 79 6.12 -7.39 12.67
CA THR A 79 5.44 -8.69 12.61
C THR A 79 3.95 -8.53 12.87
N PRO A 80 3.06 -9.22 12.11
CA PRO A 80 1.62 -9.19 12.34
C PRO A 80 1.26 -9.33 13.82
N ILE A 81 0.63 -8.29 14.37
CA ILE A 81 0.31 -8.22 15.80
C ILE A 81 -0.64 -9.35 16.24
N SER A 82 -1.46 -9.92 15.34
CA SER A 82 -2.26 -11.10 15.72
C SER A 82 -1.42 -12.31 16.14
N LEU A 83 -0.17 -12.42 15.67
CA LEU A 83 0.75 -13.48 16.07
C LEU A 83 1.45 -13.12 17.38
N VAL A 84 1.97 -11.90 17.47
CA VAL A 84 2.75 -11.41 18.61
C VAL A 84 1.91 -11.32 19.88
N GLY A 85 0.66 -10.86 19.76
CA GLY A 85 -0.29 -10.71 20.86
C GLY A 85 -1.03 -11.99 21.25
N ALA A 86 -0.87 -13.10 20.51
CA ALA A 86 -1.71 -14.30 20.68
C ALA A 86 -1.66 -14.91 22.10
N ALA A 87 -0.50 -14.82 22.77
CA ALA A 87 -0.31 -15.35 24.11
C ALA A 87 -0.92 -14.45 25.21
N ALA A 88 -0.73 -13.13 25.11
CA ALA A 88 -1.15 -12.16 26.11
C ALA A 88 -2.61 -11.70 25.94
N CYS A 89 -3.02 -11.34 24.73
CA CYS A 89 -4.30 -10.68 24.48
C CYS A 89 -5.47 -11.67 24.61
N LYS A 90 -6.46 -11.30 25.43
CA LYS A 90 -7.72 -12.04 25.64
C LYS A 90 -8.94 -11.23 25.22
N THR A 91 -8.83 -9.91 25.10
CA THR A 91 -9.90 -9.02 24.63
C THR A 91 -9.44 -8.11 23.49
N THR A 92 -10.39 -7.37 22.91
CA THR A 92 -10.12 -6.33 21.91
C THR A 92 -9.31 -5.18 22.48
N GLU A 93 -9.55 -4.81 23.74
CA GLU A 93 -8.87 -3.72 24.45
C GLU A 93 -7.38 -4.02 24.63
N ASP A 94 -7.04 -5.28 24.89
CA ASP A 94 -5.64 -5.71 25.02
C ASP A 94 -4.85 -5.40 23.75
N PHE A 95 -5.41 -5.70 22.57
CA PHE A 95 -4.78 -5.38 21.30
C PHE A 95 -4.66 -3.86 21.07
N VAL A 96 -5.63 -3.07 21.53
CA VAL A 96 -5.54 -1.61 21.48
C VAL A 96 -4.40 -1.06 22.34
N THR A 97 -4.04 -1.73 23.45
CA THR A 97 -2.83 -1.34 24.21
C THR A 97 -1.56 -1.50 23.37
N ILE A 98 -1.46 -2.56 22.57
CA ILE A 98 -0.35 -2.78 21.65
C ILE A 98 -0.34 -1.70 20.56
N ALA A 99 -1.51 -1.36 19.98
CA ALA A 99 -1.60 -0.26 19.00
C ALA A 99 -1.06 1.07 19.59
N LYS A 100 -1.45 1.42 20.82
CA LYS A 100 -0.93 2.61 21.51
C LYS A 100 0.58 2.52 21.76
N THR A 101 1.10 1.34 22.06
CA THR A 101 2.54 1.10 22.21
C THR A 101 3.30 1.32 20.90
N LEU A 102 2.79 0.81 19.78
CA LEU A 102 3.34 1.06 18.44
C LEU A 102 3.33 2.55 18.10
N ASP A 103 2.23 3.25 18.37
CA ASP A 103 2.09 4.69 18.11
C ASP A 103 3.09 5.53 18.94
N ARG A 104 3.25 5.18 20.23
CA ARG A 104 4.26 5.80 21.11
C ARG A 104 5.67 5.54 20.60
N ALA A 105 5.99 4.31 20.19
CA ALA A 105 7.30 3.97 19.65
C ALA A 105 7.58 4.76 18.36
N ALA A 106 6.63 4.77 17.43
CA ALA A 106 6.72 5.52 16.18
C ALA A 106 6.93 7.02 16.40
N THR A 107 6.21 7.60 17.36
CA THR A 107 6.37 9.00 17.76
C THR A 107 7.75 9.26 18.36
N THR A 108 8.26 8.36 19.20
CA THR A 108 9.58 8.49 19.85
C THR A 108 10.71 8.51 18.82
N VAL A 109 10.65 7.64 17.80
CA VAL A 109 11.68 7.57 16.75
C VAL A 109 11.46 8.58 15.61
N GLY A 110 10.31 9.26 15.59
CA GLY A 110 9.98 10.30 14.61
C GLY A 110 9.62 9.78 13.21
N VAL A 111 9.12 8.54 13.09
CA VAL A 111 8.69 7.99 11.79
C VAL A 111 7.28 8.44 11.43
N ASN A 112 6.96 8.43 10.13
CA ASN A 112 5.66 8.89 9.62
C ASN A 112 4.54 7.90 9.96
N PHE A 113 4.78 6.60 9.75
CA PHE A 113 3.80 5.54 9.95
C PHE A 113 4.46 4.25 10.42
N ILE A 114 3.70 3.44 11.15
CA ILE A 114 4.05 2.09 11.55
C ILE A 114 2.95 1.11 11.11
N GLY A 115 3.31 0.20 10.21
CA GLY A 115 2.46 -0.90 9.75
C GLY A 115 2.75 -2.19 10.52
N GLY A 116 1.85 -3.17 10.41
CA GLY A 116 1.99 -4.48 11.06
C GLY A 116 0.92 -4.75 12.11
N TYR A 117 -0.01 -3.80 12.36
CA TYR A 117 -1.24 -4.06 13.10
C TYR A 117 -2.19 -4.93 12.24
N SER A 118 -1.77 -6.17 12.04
CA SER A 118 -2.19 -6.99 10.92
C SER A 118 -2.52 -8.42 11.34
N ALA A 119 -3.41 -9.05 10.56
CA ALA A 119 -3.77 -10.45 10.67
C ALA A 119 -3.71 -11.15 9.29
N LEU A 120 -3.30 -12.42 9.30
CA LEU A 120 -3.16 -13.25 8.10
C LEU A 120 -4.16 -14.41 8.14
N VAL A 121 -5.32 -14.24 7.51
CA VAL A 121 -6.51 -15.10 7.66
C VAL A 121 -6.97 -15.71 6.33
N SER A 122 -6.04 -16.20 5.52
CA SER A 122 -6.34 -16.72 4.17
C SER A 122 -7.09 -18.06 4.12
N LYS A 123 -7.15 -18.78 5.24
CA LYS A 123 -7.82 -20.10 5.34
C LYS A 123 -8.96 -20.11 6.35
N ALA A 124 -8.71 -19.52 7.51
CA ALA A 124 -9.62 -19.40 8.64
C ALA A 124 -9.03 -18.39 9.63
N MET A 125 -9.89 -17.68 10.36
CA MET A 125 -9.47 -16.84 11.47
C MET A 125 -9.27 -17.67 12.75
N THR A 126 -8.16 -17.46 13.47
CA THR A 126 -8.04 -17.91 14.86
C THR A 126 -8.75 -16.95 15.81
N ASN A 127 -8.85 -17.31 17.10
CA ASN A 127 -9.41 -16.39 18.10
C ASN A 127 -8.58 -15.10 18.21
N SER A 128 -7.25 -15.19 18.14
CA SER A 128 -6.35 -14.03 18.16
C SER A 128 -6.63 -13.10 16.97
N ASP A 129 -6.76 -13.67 15.77
CA ASP A 129 -7.06 -12.89 14.56
C ASP A 129 -8.40 -12.17 14.66
N GLN A 130 -9.45 -12.84 15.16
CA GLN A 130 -10.77 -12.23 15.34
C GLN A 130 -10.73 -11.06 16.33
N LEU A 131 -10.01 -11.21 17.45
CA LEU A 131 -9.86 -10.15 18.45
C LEU A 131 -9.08 -8.97 17.88
N LEU A 132 -7.97 -9.21 17.16
CA LEU A 132 -7.25 -8.14 16.48
C LEU A 132 -8.16 -7.42 15.47
N ILE A 133 -8.83 -8.15 14.57
CA ILE A 133 -9.69 -7.55 13.53
C ILE A 133 -10.80 -6.69 14.16
N LYS A 134 -11.45 -7.18 15.22
CA LYS A 134 -12.49 -6.44 15.94
C LYS A 134 -11.98 -5.22 16.70
N SER A 135 -10.70 -5.19 17.06
CA SER A 135 -10.09 -4.04 17.75
C SER A 135 -9.73 -2.88 16.80
N ILE A 136 -9.68 -3.11 15.48
CA ILE A 136 -9.23 -2.12 14.49
C ILE A 136 -9.96 -0.76 14.60
N PRO A 137 -11.30 -0.68 14.70
CA PRO A 137 -12.00 0.62 14.78
C PRO A 137 -11.53 1.46 15.97
N MET A 138 -11.34 0.81 17.11
CA MET A 138 -10.87 1.47 18.34
C MET A 138 -9.38 1.80 18.27
N ALA A 139 -8.55 0.91 17.74
CA ALA A 139 -7.12 1.15 17.58
C ALA A 139 -6.84 2.35 16.67
N LEU A 140 -7.47 2.39 15.48
CA LEU A 140 -7.20 3.43 14.48
C LEU A 140 -7.80 4.80 14.82
N SER A 141 -8.83 4.85 15.68
CA SER A 141 -9.37 6.10 16.22
C SER A 141 -8.56 6.67 17.38
N GLN A 142 -7.82 5.83 18.11
CA GLN A 142 -7.02 6.22 19.29
C GLN A 142 -5.52 6.35 19.00
N THR A 143 -5.09 6.15 17.76
CA THR A 143 -3.68 6.25 17.33
C THR A 143 -3.55 7.12 16.09
N GLU A 144 -2.41 7.79 15.95
CA GLU A 144 -2.16 8.67 14.81
C GLU A 144 -1.45 7.92 13.67
N ARG A 145 -0.33 7.26 13.97
CA ARG A 145 0.65 6.73 13.01
C ARG A 145 0.49 5.24 12.71
N VAL A 146 -0.36 4.53 13.45
CA VAL A 146 -0.56 3.08 13.25
C VAL A 146 -1.42 2.83 12.03
N CYS A 147 -0.96 1.89 11.19
CA CYS A 147 -1.67 1.37 10.04
C CYS A 147 -1.98 -0.11 10.23
N SER A 148 -3.13 -0.54 9.70
CA SER A 148 -3.63 -1.91 9.84
C SER A 148 -3.84 -2.56 8.48
N SER A 149 -3.55 -3.86 8.42
CA SER A 149 -3.84 -4.66 7.23
C SER A 149 -4.33 -6.07 7.53
N VAL A 150 -5.21 -6.61 6.69
CA VAL A 150 -5.75 -7.97 6.90
C VAL A 150 -5.71 -8.74 5.59
N ASN A 151 -4.94 -9.83 5.54
CA ASN A 151 -4.87 -10.69 4.37
C ASN A 151 -5.91 -11.81 4.47
N VAL A 152 -6.96 -11.77 3.64
CA VAL A 152 -8.12 -12.68 3.71
C VAL A 152 -8.10 -13.79 2.66
N GLY A 153 -7.21 -13.70 1.69
CA GLY A 153 -7.15 -14.64 0.59
C GLY A 153 -5.74 -14.93 0.12
N SER A 154 -5.58 -16.05 -0.55
CA SER A 154 -4.41 -16.32 -1.37
C SER A 154 -4.77 -17.25 -2.53
N THR A 155 -4.00 -17.24 -3.61
CA THR A 155 -4.21 -18.18 -4.71
C THR A 155 -4.05 -19.63 -4.27
N LYS A 156 -3.21 -19.91 -3.26
CA LYS A 156 -3.00 -21.26 -2.73
C LYS A 156 -4.15 -21.75 -1.85
N THR A 157 -4.92 -20.84 -1.27
CA THR A 157 -5.91 -21.17 -0.24
C THR A 157 -7.32 -20.76 -0.62
N GLY A 158 -7.52 -19.93 -1.62
CA GLY A 158 -8.82 -19.33 -1.85
C GLY A 158 -9.07 -18.13 -0.93
N ILE A 159 -10.33 -17.83 -0.62
CA ILE A 159 -10.74 -16.63 0.13
C ILE A 159 -11.59 -17.04 1.34
N ASP A 160 -11.23 -16.56 2.54
CA ASP A 160 -12.07 -16.70 3.73
C ASP A 160 -13.22 -15.67 3.70
N MET A 161 -14.41 -16.12 3.32
CA MET A 161 -15.59 -15.26 3.20
C MET A 161 -16.17 -14.85 4.56
N ASN A 162 -15.84 -15.58 5.64
CA ASN A 162 -16.21 -15.13 6.98
C ASN A 162 -15.38 -13.90 7.39
N ALA A 163 -14.09 -13.89 7.04
CA ALA A 163 -13.23 -12.74 7.27
C ALA A 163 -13.65 -11.55 6.41
N VAL A 164 -13.95 -11.78 5.11
CA VAL A 164 -14.47 -10.74 4.21
C VAL A 164 -15.75 -10.09 4.75
N LYS A 165 -16.71 -10.91 5.20
CA LYS A 165 -17.96 -10.41 5.79
C LYS A 165 -17.69 -9.55 7.02
N LEU A 166 -16.86 -10.03 7.95
CA LEU A 166 -16.49 -9.29 9.16
C LEU A 166 -15.83 -7.95 8.80
N LEU A 167 -14.94 -7.94 7.81
CA LEU A 167 -14.22 -6.72 7.43
C LEU A 167 -15.12 -5.65 6.81
N GLY A 168 -16.19 -6.02 6.10
CA GLY A 168 -17.19 -5.04 5.66
C GLY A 168 -17.85 -4.31 6.83
N GLU A 169 -18.09 -5.01 7.95
CA GLU A 169 -18.60 -4.41 9.19
C GLU A 169 -17.53 -3.56 9.88
N ILE A 170 -16.28 -4.04 9.94
CA ILE A 170 -15.16 -3.33 10.57
C ILE A 170 -14.80 -2.04 9.85
N ILE A 171 -14.84 -2.01 8.51
CA ILE A 171 -14.61 -0.77 7.75
C ILE A 171 -15.67 0.27 8.09
N LEU A 172 -16.95 -0.12 8.13
CA LEU A 172 -18.04 0.78 8.46
C LEU A 172 -17.93 1.29 9.90
N GLN A 173 -17.63 0.42 10.87
CA GLN A 173 -17.38 0.82 12.25
C GLN A 173 -16.18 1.76 12.38
N THR A 174 -15.09 1.49 11.63
CA THR A 174 -13.90 2.35 11.63
C THR A 174 -14.24 3.75 11.10
N ALA A 175 -15.07 3.84 10.06
CA ALA A 175 -15.59 5.10 9.55
C ALA A 175 -16.43 5.84 10.59
N GLU A 176 -17.36 5.16 11.25
CA GLU A 176 -18.19 5.75 12.32
C GLU A 176 -17.35 6.29 13.49
N HIS A 177 -16.35 5.54 13.93
CA HIS A 177 -15.43 5.93 15.01
C HIS A 177 -14.57 7.15 14.66
N THR A 178 -14.38 7.44 13.37
CA THR A 178 -13.55 8.55 12.88
C THR A 178 -14.33 9.56 12.04
N LYS A 179 -15.66 9.57 12.14
CA LYS A 179 -16.57 10.42 11.33
C LYS A 179 -16.28 11.92 11.45
N GLU A 180 -15.86 12.38 12.63
CA GLU A 180 -15.50 13.79 12.88
C GLU A 180 -14.23 14.23 12.14
N LYS A 181 -13.50 13.27 11.56
CA LYS A 181 -12.29 13.46 10.77
C LYS A 181 -12.47 12.79 9.40
N ASP A 182 -13.65 12.92 8.80
CA ASP A 182 -13.93 12.41 7.45
C ASP A 182 -13.63 10.90 7.28
N SER A 183 -13.89 10.10 8.32
CA SER A 183 -13.63 8.64 8.33
C SER A 183 -12.16 8.26 8.10
N ILE A 184 -11.20 9.12 8.48
CA ILE A 184 -9.75 8.94 8.24
C ILE A 184 -9.18 7.60 8.72
N GLY A 185 -9.81 6.95 9.70
CA GLY A 185 -9.41 5.62 10.15
C GLY A 185 -9.35 4.61 9.00
N CYS A 186 -10.30 4.68 8.06
CA CYS A 186 -10.35 3.78 6.89
C CYS A 186 -9.21 4.01 5.90
N ALA A 187 -8.64 5.23 5.84
CA ALA A 187 -7.43 5.49 5.04
C ALA A 187 -6.19 4.75 5.58
N LYS A 188 -6.23 4.30 6.84
CA LYS A 188 -5.16 3.53 7.50
C LYS A 188 -5.44 2.02 7.56
N LEU A 189 -6.48 1.53 6.86
CA LEU A 189 -6.88 0.12 6.86
C LEU A 189 -6.88 -0.45 5.44
N VAL A 190 -6.17 -1.57 5.23
CA VAL A 190 -6.09 -2.24 3.93
C VAL A 190 -6.43 -3.72 4.04
N ILE A 191 -7.27 -4.23 3.14
CA ILE A 191 -7.61 -5.64 3.07
C ILE A 191 -6.92 -6.25 1.87
N PHE A 192 -6.22 -7.38 2.03
CA PHE A 192 -5.40 -7.99 0.98
C PHE A 192 -5.83 -9.40 0.58
N CYS A 193 -5.51 -9.74 -0.66
CA CYS A 193 -5.31 -11.09 -1.14
C CYS A 193 -3.86 -11.23 -1.62
N ASN A 194 -3.22 -12.36 -1.34
CA ASN A 194 -1.81 -12.61 -1.67
C ASN A 194 -0.86 -11.49 -1.19
N ALA A 195 -1.02 -11.02 0.04
CA ALA A 195 -0.11 -10.03 0.61
C ALA A 195 1.35 -10.52 0.60
N PRO A 196 2.33 -9.70 0.15
CA PRO A 196 3.75 -10.03 0.24
C PRO A 196 4.25 -9.90 1.68
N ASP A 197 5.26 -10.70 2.02
CA ASP A 197 5.89 -10.71 3.36
C ASP A 197 6.81 -9.50 3.60
N ASP A 198 7.27 -8.82 2.54
CA ASP A 198 8.31 -7.78 2.54
C ASP A 198 7.80 -6.41 2.07
N ASN A 199 6.49 -6.19 2.07
CA ASN A 199 5.85 -5.04 1.43
C ASN A 199 6.10 -3.70 2.17
N PRO A 200 6.75 -2.69 1.56
CA PRO A 200 6.93 -1.36 2.15
C PRO A 200 5.72 -0.41 1.97
N PHE A 201 4.67 -0.84 1.27
CA PHE A 201 3.46 -0.07 0.99
C PHE A 201 2.62 0.19 2.24
N MET A 202 2.48 1.46 2.62
CA MET A 202 1.59 1.88 3.70
C MET A 202 0.21 2.27 3.15
N ALA A 203 -0.91 1.93 3.76
CA ALA A 203 -1.14 1.35 5.09
C ALA A 203 -1.00 -0.18 5.21
N GLY A 204 -0.61 -0.85 4.12
CA GLY A 204 -0.60 -2.32 4.05
C GLY A 204 0.57 -3.05 4.71
N ALA A 205 1.67 -2.36 4.98
CA ALA A 205 2.96 -2.96 5.31
C ALA A 205 2.93 -3.77 6.61
N PHE A 206 3.59 -4.93 6.59
CA PHE A 206 3.95 -5.73 7.76
C PHE A 206 5.31 -6.37 7.52
N HIS A 207 5.94 -6.88 8.57
CA HIS A 207 7.20 -7.62 8.47
C HIS A 207 6.91 -9.12 8.56
N GLY A 208 7.05 -9.83 7.45
CA GLY A 208 6.73 -11.25 7.36
C GLY A 208 7.52 -12.11 8.34
N VAL A 209 6.95 -13.24 8.75
CA VAL A 209 7.60 -14.16 9.70
C VAL A 209 8.77 -14.95 9.08
N THR A 210 8.90 -14.87 7.76
CA THR A 210 9.95 -15.48 6.95
C THR A 210 11.17 -14.57 6.78
N GLU A 211 11.03 -13.29 7.11
CA GLU A 211 12.10 -12.29 7.06
C GLU A 211 13.06 -12.43 8.25
N GLY A 212 14.25 -11.82 8.12
CA GLY A 212 15.22 -11.73 9.21
C GLY A 212 14.76 -10.83 10.36
N ASP A 213 15.60 -10.66 11.38
CA ASP A 213 15.23 -9.86 12.58
C ASP A 213 14.94 -8.39 12.27
N ALA A 214 15.66 -7.81 11.31
CA ALA A 214 15.41 -6.48 10.78
C ALA A 214 15.88 -6.38 9.32
N VAL A 215 15.13 -5.66 8.49
CA VAL A 215 15.46 -5.44 7.07
C VAL A 215 15.12 -4.02 6.62
N ILE A 216 15.88 -3.47 5.69
CA ILE A 216 15.58 -2.18 5.05
C ILE A 216 15.00 -2.41 3.66
N ASN A 217 13.76 -1.95 3.48
CA ASN A 217 13.08 -1.91 2.20
C ASN A 217 12.96 -0.47 1.72
N VAL A 218 13.13 -0.23 0.42
CA VAL A 218 13.04 1.12 -0.17
C VAL A 218 11.98 1.14 -1.24
N GLY A 219 11.07 2.12 -1.17
CA GLY A 219 10.11 2.40 -2.23
C GLY A 219 10.55 3.63 -3.00
N VAL A 220 10.69 3.50 -4.31
CA VAL A 220 10.97 4.63 -5.21
C VAL A 220 9.68 5.22 -5.75
N SER A 221 9.71 6.49 -6.13
CA SER A 221 8.65 7.10 -6.93
C SER A 221 9.26 7.77 -8.16
N GLY A 222 8.42 8.13 -9.11
CA GLY A 222 8.81 8.68 -10.39
C GLY A 222 7.72 8.79 -11.48
N PRO A 223 6.40 8.86 -11.18
CA PRO A 223 5.43 9.16 -12.23
C PRO A 223 5.81 10.42 -13.05
N GLY A 224 6.20 11.51 -12.41
CA GLY A 224 6.61 12.74 -13.12
C GLY A 224 7.77 12.53 -14.09
N VAL A 225 8.78 11.74 -13.69
CA VAL A 225 9.94 11.39 -14.53
C VAL A 225 9.49 10.58 -15.75
N VAL A 226 8.62 9.58 -15.55
CA VAL A 226 8.09 8.75 -16.65
C VAL A 226 7.26 9.57 -17.61
N LYS A 227 6.37 10.44 -17.12
CA LYS A 227 5.59 11.35 -17.94
C LYS A 227 6.51 12.22 -18.80
N LYS A 228 7.54 12.83 -18.20
CA LYS A 228 8.48 13.68 -18.92
C LYS A 228 9.24 12.94 -20.02
N ALA A 229 9.63 11.70 -19.77
CA ALA A 229 10.25 10.85 -20.78
C ALA A 229 9.30 10.56 -21.96
N LEU A 230 8.01 10.38 -21.69
CA LEU A 230 7.00 10.14 -22.73
C LEU A 230 6.72 11.36 -23.61
N GLU A 231 6.82 12.58 -23.07
CA GLU A 231 6.67 13.82 -23.87
C GLU A 231 7.64 13.88 -25.06
N THR A 232 8.82 13.25 -24.94
CA THR A 232 9.84 13.22 -26.00
C THR A 232 9.57 12.22 -27.12
N VAL A 233 8.64 11.28 -26.90
CA VAL A 233 8.28 10.21 -27.85
C VAL A 233 6.81 10.28 -28.30
N ARG A 234 6.16 11.45 -28.15
CA ARG A 234 4.81 11.71 -28.65
C ARG A 234 4.67 11.33 -30.14
N GLY A 235 3.66 10.53 -30.45
CA GLY A 235 3.33 10.12 -31.82
C GLY A 235 4.26 9.05 -32.41
N GLN A 236 5.25 8.56 -31.66
CA GLN A 236 6.06 7.40 -32.07
C GLN A 236 5.28 6.08 -31.84
N ASP A 237 5.87 4.97 -32.29
CA ASP A 237 5.26 3.65 -32.14
C ASP A 237 5.37 3.09 -30.71
N PHE A 238 4.71 1.95 -30.48
CA PHE A 238 4.73 1.28 -29.18
C PHE A 238 6.11 0.76 -28.77
N GLU A 239 7.01 0.47 -29.72
CA GLU A 239 8.36 0.01 -29.40
C GLU A 239 9.15 1.14 -28.75
N ALA A 240 9.15 2.33 -29.37
CA ALA A 240 9.79 3.51 -28.83
C ALA A 240 9.20 3.91 -27.46
N LEU A 241 7.87 3.85 -27.33
CA LEU A 241 7.17 4.13 -26.08
C LEU A 241 7.58 3.16 -24.96
N CYS A 242 7.59 1.86 -25.25
CA CYS A 242 7.98 0.83 -24.28
C CYS A 242 9.44 0.99 -23.84
N GLU A 243 10.36 1.22 -24.78
CA GLU A 243 11.78 1.43 -24.48
C GLU A 243 12.00 2.69 -23.62
N SER A 244 11.24 3.76 -23.85
CA SER A 244 11.30 4.99 -23.04
C SER A 244 10.92 4.72 -21.59
N ILE A 245 9.79 4.04 -21.35
CA ILE A 245 9.34 3.67 -19.99
C ILE A 245 10.36 2.76 -19.32
N LYS A 246 10.80 1.70 -20.02
CA LYS A 246 11.73 0.70 -19.48
C LYS A 246 13.06 1.32 -19.06
N LYS A 247 13.66 2.18 -19.90
CA LYS A 247 14.92 2.88 -19.58
C LYS A 247 14.75 3.83 -18.41
N THR A 248 13.62 4.52 -18.33
CA THR A 248 13.33 5.44 -17.23
C THR A 248 13.17 4.69 -15.91
N ALA A 249 12.39 3.61 -15.91
CA ALA A 249 12.22 2.74 -14.74
C ALA A 249 13.55 2.12 -14.26
N PHE A 250 14.43 1.71 -15.18
CA PHE A 250 15.77 1.24 -14.84
C PHE A 250 16.56 2.29 -14.04
N LYS A 251 16.56 3.56 -14.50
CA LYS A 251 17.28 4.64 -13.82
C LYS A 251 16.69 4.93 -12.45
N ILE A 252 15.37 5.03 -12.33
CA ILE A 252 14.68 5.22 -11.05
C ILE A 252 15.07 4.12 -10.05
N THR A 253 15.09 2.88 -10.51
CA THR A 253 15.46 1.73 -9.68
C THR A 253 16.91 1.78 -9.19
N ARG A 254 17.85 2.25 -10.03
CA ARG A 254 19.25 2.43 -9.64
C ARG A 254 19.41 3.43 -8.51
N VAL A 255 18.65 4.51 -8.52
CA VAL A 255 18.65 5.50 -7.44
C VAL A 255 18.11 4.88 -6.15
N GLY A 256 17.01 4.14 -6.22
CA GLY A 256 16.47 3.38 -5.08
C GLY A 256 17.50 2.41 -4.49
N GLN A 257 18.24 1.71 -5.35
CA GLN A 257 19.29 0.78 -4.94
C GLN A 257 20.42 1.48 -4.20
N LEU A 258 20.87 2.64 -4.68
CA LEU A 258 21.90 3.43 -4.01
C LEU A 258 21.43 3.84 -2.60
N VAL A 259 20.21 4.36 -2.47
CA VAL A 259 19.66 4.78 -1.18
C VAL A 259 19.52 3.58 -0.23
N ALA A 260 19.08 2.43 -0.74
CA ALA A 260 18.94 1.22 0.05
C ALA A 260 20.29 0.70 0.58
N GLN A 261 21.33 0.70 -0.26
CA GLN A 261 22.67 0.27 0.12
C GLN A 261 23.30 1.19 1.16
N GLU A 262 23.14 2.51 1.01
CA GLU A 262 23.66 3.46 2.00
C GLU A 262 22.89 3.39 3.32
N ALA A 263 21.55 3.27 3.28
CA ALA A 263 20.75 3.09 4.48
C ALA A 263 21.15 1.81 5.22
N SER A 264 21.31 0.70 4.49
CA SER A 264 21.76 -0.58 5.03
C SER A 264 23.14 -0.49 5.69
N ARG A 265 24.12 0.13 5.00
CA ARG A 265 25.49 0.31 5.50
C ARG A 265 25.55 1.21 6.74
N MET A 266 24.76 2.27 6.77
CA MET A 266 24.80 3.26 7.86
C MET A 266 24.04 2.81 9.11
N LEU A 267 22.98 2.01 8.94
CA LEU A 267 22.21 1.44 10.05
C LEU A 267 22.74 0.07 10.51
N ASP A 268 23.63 -0.55 9.73
CA ASP A 268 24.09 -1.93 9.94
C ASP A 268 22.93 -2.95 9.96
N ILE A 269 21.97 -2.74 9.04
CA ILE A 269 20.78 -3.59 8.89
C ILE A 269 20.74 -4.10 7.44
N PRO A 270 20.50 -5.40 7.19
CA PRO A 270 20.44 -5.94 5.85
C PRO A 270 19.43 -5.23 4.94
N PHE A 271 19.84 -5.00 3.70
CA PHE A 271 18.94 -4.59 2.63
C PHE A 271 18.03 -5.76 2.24
N GLY A 272 16.72 -5.51 2.21
CA GLY A 272 15.71 -6.42 1.69
C GLY A 272 15.46 -6.16 0.21
N ILE A 273 14.41 -5.39 -0.09
CA ILE A 273 13.93 -5.17 -1.46
C ILE A 273 13.83 -3.70 -1.86
N ILE A 274 13.78 -3.49 -3.18
CA ILE A 274 13.31 -2.25 -3.79
C ILE A 274 11.92 -2.48 -4.38
N ASP A 275 10.96 -1.67 -3.92
CA ASP A 275 9.63 -1.60 -4.50
C ASP A 275 9.61 -0.53 -5.60
N LEU A 276 9.31 -0.97 -6.83
CA LEU A 276 9.33 -0.15 -8.07
C LEU A 276 8.08 0.68 -8.28
N SER A 277 7.20 0.72 -7.28
CA SER A 277 5.85 1.18 -7.52
C SER A 277 5.78 2.66 -7.88
N LEU A 278 5.33 2.95 -9.10
CA LEU A 278 5.05 4.33 -9.51
C LEU A 278 3.84 4.82 -8.72
N ALA A 279 4.12 5.75 -7.83
CA ALA A 279 3.20 6.16 -6.80
C ALA A 279 2.99 7.67 -6.88
N PRO A 280 1.81 8.13 -7.32
CA PRO A 280 1.54 9.55 -7.47
C PRO A 280 1.50 10.25 -6.11
N THR A 281 1.64 11.56 -6.16
CA THR A 281 1.38 12.46 -5.04
C THR A 281 0.37 13.52 -5.47
N PRO A 282 -0.25 14.25 -4.52
CA PRO A 282 -1.12 15.36 -4.87
C PRO A 282 -0.41 16.52 -5.59
N ALA A 283 0.91 16.43 -5.81
CA ALA A 283 1.68 17.44 -6.51
C ALA A 283 1.39 17.43 -8.01
N VAL A 284 1.30 18.63 -8.60
CA VAL A 284 1.06 18.79 -10.04
C VAL A 284 2.21 18.16 -10.84
N GLY A 285 1.87 17.34 -11.82
CA GLY A 285 2.83 16.67 -12.70
C GLY A 285 3.33 15.32 -12.18
N ASP A 286 2.89 14.86 -11.01
CA ASP A 286 3.24 13.56 -10.44
C ASP A 286 2.01 12.63 -10.41
N SER A 287 1.57 12.21 -11.61
CA SER A 287 0.30 11.51 -11.82
C SER A 287 0.44 10.32 -12.76
N ILE A 288 -0.17 9.19 -12.38
CA ILE A 288 -0.30 8.02 -13.24
C ILE A 288 -1.36 8.28 -14.32
N ALA A 289 -2.45 8.97 -13.98
CA ALA A 289 -3.45 9.35 -14.96
C ALA A 289 -2.85 10.17 -16.10
N GLU A 290 -1.99 11.15 -15.78
CA GLU A 290 -1.32 11.96 -16.79
C GLU A 290 -0.34 11.14 -17.66
N ILE A 291 0.33 10.12 -17.10
CA ILE A 291 1.13 9.17 -17.92
C ILE A 291 0.23 8.45 -18.93
N LEU A 292 -0.91 7.94 -18.47
CA LEU A 292 -1.82 7.19 -19.34
C LEU A 292 -2.43 8.08 -20.43
N GLU A 293 -2.73 9.33 -20.10
CA GLU A 293 -3.16 10.34 -21.07
C GLU A 293 -2.04 10.68 -22.07
N GLU A 294 -0.80 10.83 -21.57
CA GLU A 294 0.39 11.08 -22.39
C GLU A 294 0.72 9.92 -23.35
N MET A 295 0.34 8.68 -23.00
CA MET A 295 0.42 7.53 -23.90
C MET A 295 -0.58 7.60 -25.08
N GLY A 296 -1.49 8.58 -25.09
CA GLY A 296 -2.43 8.84 -26.18
C GLY A 296 -3.91 8.67 -25.83
N LEU A 297 -4.27 8.58 -24.54
CA LEU A 297 -5.66 8.58 -24.11
C LEU A 297 -6.15 10.01 -23.88
N GLU A 298 -7.40 10.31 -24.26
CA GLU A 298 -8.00 11.62 -23.98
C GLU A 298 -8.18 11.85 -22.47
N ARG A 299 -8.62 10.80 -21.76
CA ARG A 299 -8.83 10.78 -20.31
C ARG A 299 -8.60 9.40 -19.76
N VAL A 300 -8.02 9.31 -18.56
CA VAL A 300 -8.01 8.03 -17.82
C VAL A 300 -9.45 7.55 -17.56
N GLY A 301 -9.69 6.26 -17.80
CA GLY A 301 -11.02 5.65 -17.74
C GLY A 301 -11.64 5.38 -19.12
N ALA A 302 -11.16 6.06 -20.18
CA ALA A 302 -11.56 5.78 -21.56
C ALA A 302 -11.25 4.34 -22.00
N PRO A 303 -11.93 3.80 -23.04
CA PRO A 303 -11.52 2.55 -23.68
C PRO A 303 -10.04 2.58 -24.07
N GLY A 304 -9.29 1.52 -23.72
CA GLY A 304 -7.83 1.48 -23.87
C GLY A 304 -7.05 1.74 -22.57
N THR A 305 -7.64 2.40 -21.56
CA THR A 305 -6.97 2.68 -20.26
C THR A 305 -6.36 1.44 -19.60
N THR A 306 -7.10 0.34 -19.57
CA THR A 306 -6.61 -0.92 -18.97
C THR A 306 -5.42 -1.48 -19.76
N ALA A 307 -5.41 -1.36 -21.09
CA ALA A 307 -4.28 -1.82 -21.91
C ALA A 307 -3.05 -0.93 -21.73
N ALA A 308 -3.24 0.40 -21.67
CA ALA A 308 -2.18 1.35 -21.40
C ALA A 308 -1.54 1.10 -20.02
N LEU A 309 -2.36 0.89 -18.99
CA LEU A 309 -1.88 0.57 -17.64
C LEU A 309 -1.13 -0.77 -17.58
N ALA A 310 -1.62 -1.79 -18.30
CA ALA A 310 -0.93 -3.07 -18.40
C ALA A 310 0.46 -2.93 -19.02
N LEU A 311 0.56 -2.16 -20.13
CA LEU A 311 1.82 -1.86 -20.79
C LEU A 311 2.77 -1.11 -19.84
N LEU A 312 2.29 -0.03 -19.20
CA LEU A 312 3.08 0.74 -18.25
C LEU A 312 3.64 -0.16 -17.15
N ASN A 313 2.80 -0.98 -16.52
CA ASN A 313 3.21 -1.85 -15.42
C ASN A 313 4.26 -2.89 -15.87
N ASP A 314 4.06 -3.52 -17.02
CA ASP A 314 5.00 -4.49 -17.58
C ASP A 314 6.36 -3.86 -17.90
N GLN A 315 6.38 -2.67 -18.50
CA GLN A 315 7.64 -1.99 -18.84
C GLN A 315 8.38 -1.46 -17.60
N VAL A 316 7.66 -0.99 -16.58
CA VAL A 316 8.25 -0.60 -15.28
C VAL A 316 8.91 -1.82 -14.63
N LYS A 317 8.21 -2.96 -14.57
CA LYS A 317 8.76 -4.21 -14.04
C LYS A 317 10.01 -4.63 -14.80
N LYS A 318 9.97 -4.64 -16.15
CA LYS A 318 11.12 -4.97 -17.00
C LYS A 318 12.32 -4.06 -16.77
N GLY A 319 12.08 -2.76 -16.60
CA GLY A 319 13.14 -1.80 -16.31
C GLY A 319 13.78 -2.04 -14.94
N GLY A 320 12.97 -2.29 -13.92
CA GLY A 320 13.50 -2.47 -12.57
C GLY A 320 14.21 -3.81 -12.34
N VAL A 321 13.73 -4.92 -12.91
CA VAL A 321 14.46 -6.22 -12.82
C VAL A 321 15.79 -6.19 -13.56
N MET A 322 15.96 -5.29 -14.54
CA MET A 322 17.24 -5.06 -15.21
C MET A 322 18.23 -4.29 -14.31
N ALA A 323 17.72 -3.46 -13.39
CA ALA A 323 18.54 -2.65 -12.49
C ALA A 323 18.93 -3.39 -11.20
N SER A 324 18.01 -4.16 -10.60
CA SER A 324 18.24 -4.83 -9.31
C SER A 324 17.79 -6.28 -9.34
N SER A 325 18.56 -7.14 -8.66
CA SER A 325 18.20 -8.54 -8.41
C SER A 325 17.21 -8.72 -7.26
N TYR A 326 16.99 -7.68 -6.45
CA TYR A 326 16.13 -7.69 -5.25
C TYR A 326 14.96 -6.74 -5.43
N VAL A 327 14.21 -6.94 -6.50
CA VAL A 327 12.92 -6.26 -6.72
C VAL A 327 11.82 -7.08 -6.06
N GLY A 328 10.99 -6.44 -5.23
CA GLY A 328 9.93 -7.12 -4.47
C GLY A 328 8.75 -6.22 -4.14
N GLY A 329 7.96 -6.59 -3.13
CA GLY A 329 6.81 -5.81 -2.68
C GLY A 329 5.69 -5.83 -3.72
N LEU A 330 4.97 -4.71 -3.88
CA LEU A 330 3.91 -4.62 -4.88
C LEU A 330 4.47 -4.39 -6.29
N SER A 331 5.51 -3.55 -6.43
CA SER A 331 6.23 -3.24 -7.67
C SER A 331 5.33 -3.05 -8.89
N GLY A 332 4.63 -1.93 -8.98
CA GLY A 332 3.85 -1.55 -10.16
C GLY A 332 3.16 -0.19 -10.08
N ALA A 333 2.37 0.17 -11.08
CA ALA A 333 1.64 1.44 -11.06
C ALA A 333 0.50 1.43 -10.02
N PHE A 334 0.46 2.46 -9.18
CA PHE A 334 -0.57 2.65 -8.16
C PHE A 334 -1.70 3.52 -8.71
N ILE A 335 -2.94 3.23 -8.34
CA ILE A 335 -4.11 4.00 -8.79
C ILE A 335 -4.93 4.58 -7.60
N PRO A 336 -4.28 5.30 -6.65
CA PRO A 336 -4.96 5.86 -5.49
C PRO A 336 -5.80 7.07 -5.92
N VAL A 337 -7.13 6.96 -5.82
CA VAL A 337 -8.01 8.01 -6.34
C VAL A 337 -7.77 9.34 -5.62
N SER A 338 -7.59 9.33 -4.29
CA SER A 338 -7.41 10.59 -3.54
C SER A 338 -6.02 11.23 -3.63
N GLU A 339 -5.02 10.48 -4.08
CA GLU A 339 -3.62 10.96 -4.12
C GLU A 339 -3.19 11.39 -5.53
N ASP A 340 -3.94 11.00 -6.58
CA ASP A 340 -3.63 11.33 -7.98
C ASP A 340 -4.62 12.36 -8.55
N GLN A 341 -4.15 13.57 -8.78
CA GLN A 341 -4.97 14.67 -9.30
C GLN A 341 -5.66 14.35 -10.63
N GLY A 342 -5.00 13.62 -11.53
CA GLY A 342 -5.58 13.24 -12.81
C GLY A 342 -6.69 12.20 -12.65
N MET A 343 -6.55 11.27 -11.69
CA MET A 343 -7.61 10.32 -11.33
C MET A 343 -8.83 11.05 -10.74
N ILE A 344 -8.62 12.00 -9.81
CA ILE A 344 -9.68 12.84 -9.25
C ILE A 344 -10.45 13.53 -10.38
N ASN A 345 -9.73 14.19 -11.28
CA ASN A 345 -10.33 14.92 -12.40
C ASN A 345 -11.14 14.00 -13.32
N ALA A 346 -10.70 12.75 -13.51
CA ALA A 346 -11.40 11.77 -14.33
C ALA A 346 -12.66 11.21 -13.65
N VAL A 347 -12.64 11.05 -12.32
CA VAL A 347 -13.84 10.71 -11.54
C VAL A 347 -14.86 11.84 -11.60
N GLU A 348 -14.43 13.09 -11.40
CA GLU A 348 -15.32 14.27 -11.47
C GLU A 348 -15.91 14.47 -12.86
N ALA A 349 -15.14 14.15 -13.91
CA ALA A 349 -15.62 14.16 -15.30
C ALA A 349 -16.51 12.96 -15.65
N GLY A 350 -16.66 11.97 -14.76
CA GLY A 350 -17.42 10.74 -14.98
C GLY A 350 -16.76 9.75 -15.94
N ALA A 351 -15.49 9.96 -16.30
CA ALA A 351 -14.72 9.05 -17.16
C ALA A 351 -14.22 7.81 -16.40
N LEU A 352 -13.98 7.95 -15.09
CA LEU A 352 -13.45 6.90 -14.23
C LEU A 352 -14.51 6.46 -13.20
N THR A 353 -15.04 5.25 -13.37
CA THR A 353 -16.01 4.63 -12.44
C THR A 353 -15.34 3.60 -11.54
N LEU A 354 -16.03 3.16 -10.48
CA LEU A 354 -15.53 2.12 -9.57
C LEU A 354 -15.28 0.80 -10.31
N GLU A 355 -16.18 0.40 -11.20
CA GLU A 355 -16.04 -0.82 -12.01
C GLU A 355 -14.90 -0.70 -13.03
N LYS A 356 -14.62 0.52 -13.51
CA LYS A 356 -13.46 0.75 -14.37
C LYS A 356 -12.15 0.64 -13.59
N LEU A 357 -12.12 1.15 -12.35
CA LEU A 357 -10.99 0.95 -11.43
C LEU A 357 -10.79 -0.53 -11.14
N GLU A 358 -11.84 -1.28 -10.84
CA GLU A 358 -11.82 -2.75 -10.69
C GLU A 358 -11.28 -3.44 -11.95
N ALA A 359 -11.72 -3.04 -13.15
CA ALA A 359 -11.15 -3.59 -14.39
C ALA A 359 -9.66 -3.25 -14.56
N MET A 360 -9.22 -2.08 -14.08
CA MET A 360 -7.81 -1.68 -14.06
C MET A 360 -7.03 -2.48 -13.01
N THR A 361 -7.66 -2.89 -11.90
CA THR A 361 -7.00 -3.70 -10.88
C THR A 361 -6.58 -5.05 -11.41
N CYS A 362 -7.21 -5.61 -12.45
CA CYS A 362 -6.75 -6.84 -13.12
C CYS A 362 -5.29 -6.78 -13.58
N VAL A 363 -4.80 -5.60 -13.96
CA VAL A 363 -3.45 -5.41 -14.55
C VAL A 363 -2.52 -4.51 -13.72
N CYS A 364 -3.04 -3.83 -12.69
CA CYS A 364 -2.23 -3.03 -11.74
C CYS A 364 -1.62 -3.90 -10.63
N SER A 365 -0.86 -3.33 -9.69
CA SER A 365 -0.24 -4.11 -8.59
C SER A 365 -0.91 -3.98 -7.23
N VAL A 366 -1.70 -2.93 -6.98
CA VAL A 366 -2.24 -2.64 -5.63
C VAL A 366 -3.66 -3.13 -5.48
N GLY A 367 -4.55 -2.76 -6.39
CA GLY A 367 -5.99 -2.97 -6.25
C GLY A 367 -6.76 -1.64 -6.13
N LEU A 368 -7.89 -1.67 -5.45
CA LEU A 368 -8.75 -0.51 -5.18
C LEU A 368 -8.17 0.28 -4.00
N ASP A 369 -7.57 1.44 -4.27
CA ASP A 369 -6.86 2.21 -3.27
C ASP A 369 -7.39 3.64 -3.10
N MET A 370 -7.48 4.08 -1.84
CA MET A 370 -7.93 5.41 -1.44
C MET A 370 -9.23 5.88 -2.13
N ILE A 371 -10.27 5.02 -2.12
CA ILE A 371 -11.56 5.30 -2.78
C ILE A 371 -12.59 5.74 -1.74
N ALA A 372 -13.12 6.96 -1.88
CA ALA A 372 -14.23 7.44 -1.07
C ALA A 372 -15.58 6.96 -1.64
N ILE A 373 -16.45 6.41 -0.77
CA ILE A 373 -17.81 5.95 -1.10
C ILE A 373 -18.86 6.55 -0.15
N PRO A 374 -20.15 6.51 -0.49
CA PRO A 374 -21.21 7.09 0.34
C PRO A 374 -21.22 6.45 1.72
N GLY A 375 -21.36 7.27 2.76
CA GLY A 375 -21.34 6.80 4.15
C GLY A 375 -22.49 5.87 4.53
N ASP A 376 -23.56 5.85 3.75
CA ASP A 376 -24.72 4.95 3.91
C ASP A 376 -24.56 3.61 3.15
N THR A 377 -23.39 3.36 2.54
CA THR A 377 -23.11 2.08 1.88
C THR A 377 -23.14 0.93 2.89
N LYS A 378 -23.94 -0.09 2.61
CA LYS A 378 -24.11 -1.25 3.50
C LYS A 378 -22.80 -2.03 3.66
N ALA A 379 -22.58 -2.56 4.86
CA ALA A 379 -21.46 -3.46 5.15
C ALA A 379 -21.41 -4.69 4.19
N THR A 380 -22.57 -5.20 3.76
CA THR A 380 -22.67 -6.29 2.78
C THR A 380 -22.17 -5.87 1.40
N THR A 381 -22.47 -4.65 0.96
CA THR A 381 -21.94 -4.09 -0.30
C THR A 381 -20.43 -3.89 -0.23
N ILE A 382 -19.90 -3.36 0.87
CA ILE A 382 -18.45 -3.23 1.10
C ILE A 382 -17.78 -4.61 1.05
N SER A 383 -18.40 -5.61 1.70
CA SER A 383 -17.92 -7.00 1.66
C SER A 383 -17.94 -7.57 0.23
N GLY A 384 -18.93 -7.19 -0.58
CA GLY A 384 -19.01 -7.54 -2.01
C GLY A 384 -17.81 -7.01 -2.80
N ILE A 385 -17.53 -5.70 -2.67
CA ILE A 385 -16.38 -5.05 -3.32
C ILE A 385 -15.06 -5.72 -2.91
N ILE A 386 -14.91 -6.03 -1.62
CA ILE A 386 -13.75 -6.80 -1.14
C ILE A 386 -13.70 -8.15 -1.83
N ALA A 387 -14.79 -8.93 -1.81
CA ALA A 387 -14.82 -10.27 -2.39
C ALA A 387 -14.42 -10.29 -3.87
N ASP A 388 -14.91 -9.33 -4.66
CA ASP A 388 -14.63 -9.23 -6.09
C ASP A 388 -13.13 -8.93 -6.33
N GLU A 389 -12.57 -7.96 -5.61
CA GLU A 389 -11.15 -7.61 -5.72
C GLU A 389 -10.23 -8.75 -5.22
N MET A 390 -10.63 -9.46 -4.16
CA MET A 390 -9.89 -10.63 -3.67
C MET A 390 -9.94 -11.78 -4.67
N ALA A 391 -11.05 -11.93 -5.41
CA ALA A 391 -11.21 -12.93 -6.47
C ALA A 391 -10.30 -12.62 -7.66
N ILE A 392 -10.21 -11.35 -8.08
CA ILE A 392 -9.25 -10.90 -9.10
C ILE A 392 -7.82 -11.27 -8.68
N GLY A 393 -7.45 -11.01 -7.43
CA GLY A 393 -6.12 -11.36 -6.90
C GLY A 393 -5.84 -12.86 -6.86
N MET A 394 -6.80 -13.59 -6.31
CA MET A 394 -6.73 -15.05 -6.14
C MET A 394 -6.60 -15.76 -7.49
N ILE A 395 -7.44 -15.42 -8.47
CA ILE A 395 -7.46 -16.08 -9.79
C ILE A 395 -6.24 -15.71 -10.63
N ASN A 396 -5.72 -14.49 -10.51
CA ASN A 396 -4.64 -14.03 -11.38
C ASN A 396 -3.24 -14.16 -10.75
N GLN A 397 -3.09 -14.90 -9.64
CA GLN A 397 -1.80 -15.10 -8.95
C GLN A 397 -1.10 -13.78 -8.62
N LYS A 398 -1.87 -12.82 -8.13
CA LYS A 398 -1.37 -11.48 -7.88
C LYS A 398 -1.84 -10.96 -6.53
N THR A 399 -1.09 -10.02 -5.99
CA THR A 399 -1.55 -9.22 -4.86
C THR A 399 -2.66 -8.27 -5.32
N THR A 400 -3.73 -8.22 -4.54
CA THR A 400 -4.76 -7.19 -4.64
C THR A 400 -5.13 -6.69 -3.26
N ALA A 401 -5.61 -5.47 -3.20
CA ALA A 401 -5.89 -4.73 -1.99
C ALA A 401 -7.16 -3.91 -2.14
N VAL A 402 -7.88 -3.74 -1.04
CA VAL A 402 -9.00 -2.81 -0.94
C VAL A 402 -8.75 -1.84 0.20
N ARG A 403 -8.74 -0.56 -0.14
CA ARG A 403 -8.79 0.57 0.78
C ARG A 403 -9.92 1.48 0.35
N ILE A 404 -11.09 1.24 0.95
CA ILE A 404 -12.32 1.94 0.66
C ILE A 404 -12.79 2.68 1.91
N ILE A 405 -13.29 3.90 1.71
CA ILE A 405 -13.55 4.86 2.78
C ILE A 405 -15.03 5.25 2.68
N PRO A 406 -15.94 4.59 3.42
CA PRO A 406 -17.30 5.10 3.57
C PRO A 406 -17.27 6.37 4.41
N VAL A 407 -17.63 7.50 3.80
CA VAL A 407 -17.50 8.81 4.45
C VAL A 407 -18.84 9.18 5.08
N ILE A 408 -18.91 9.03 6.41
CA ILE A 408 -20.15 9.19 7.16
C ILE A 408 -20.69 10.61 6.99
N GLY A 409 -21.96 10.73 6.63
CA GLY A 409 -22.62 12.01 6.41
C GLY A 409 -22.40 12.64 5.03
N LYS A 410 -21.64 11.98 4.14
CA LYS A 410 -21.42 12.44 2.77
C LYS A 410 -21.97 11.45 1.74
N GLY A 411 -22.57 12.01 0.69
CA GLY A 411 -23.13 11.33 -0.47
C GLY A 411 -22.33 11.54 -1.75
N ILE A 412 -22.84 10.99 -2.85
CA ILE A 412 -22.16 10.95 -4.15
C ILE A 412 -21.82 12.37 -4.65
N GLY A 413 -20.57 12.57 -5.08
CA GLY A 413 -20.07 13.82 -5.64
C GLY A 413 -19.61 14.85 -4.60
N GLU A 414 -19.90 14.64 -3.32
CA GLU A 414 -19.33 15.48 -2.25
C GLU A 414 -17.82 15.24 -2.12
N ARG A 415 -17.08 16.27 -1.70
CA ARG A 415 -15.62 16.21 -1.55
C ARG A 415 -15.21 15.90 -0.12
N VAL A 416 -14.11 15.16 0.00
CA VAL A 416 -13.53 14.69 1.26
C VAL A 416 -12.07 15.07 1.31
N GLU A 417 -11.62 15.63 2.42
CA GLU A 417 -10.24 16.11 2.57
C GLU A 417 -9.54 15.31 3.67
N PHE A 418 -8.62 14.43 3.27
CA PHE A 418 -7.83 13.63 4.20
C PHE A 418 -6.56 14.37 4.65
N GLY A 419 -6.11 15.35 3.85
CA GLY A 419 -4.99 16.23 4.13
C GLY A 419 -3.62 15.58 3.91
N GLY A 420 -2.60 16.43 3.83
CA GLY A 420 -1.20 16.01 3.67
C GLY A 420 -0.99 15.12 2.44
N LEU A 421 -0.42 13.93 2.66
CA LEU A 421 -0.11 12.95 1.61
C LEU A 421 -1.33 12.18 1.11
N LEU A 422 -2.40 12.11 1.90
CA LEU A 422 -3.60 11.33 1.57
C LEU A 422 -4.56 12.10 0.64
N GLY A 423 -4.26 13.38 0.38
CA GLY A 423 -4.95 14.22 -0.58
C GLY A 423 -6.44 14.41 -0.28
N TYR A 424 -7.25 14.43 -1.34
CA TYR A 424 -8.69 14.64 -1.27
C TYR A 424 -9.38 13.79 -2.35
N ALA A 425 -10.64 13.42 -2.16
CA ALA A 425 -11.37 12.65 -3.18
C ALA A 425 -12.85 13.04 -3.25
N PRO A 426 -13.46 12.98 -4.45
CA PRO A 426 -14.90 12.97 -4.59
C PRO A 426 -15.46 11.61 -4.14
N VAL A 427 -16.63 11.63 -3.50
CA VAL A 427 -17.36 10.41 -3.15
C VAL A 427 -17.90 9.75 -4.42
N MET A 428 -17.42 8.55 -4.71
CA MET A 428 -17.75 7.80 -5.92
C MET A 428 -19.09 7.08 -5.80
N LYS A 429 -19.78 6.90 -6.92
CA LYS A 429 -21.00 6.09 -6.97
C LYS A 429 -20.68 4.61 -6.75
N VAL A 430 -21.48 3.95 -5.92
CA VAL A 430 -21.49 2.49 -5.74
C VAL A 430 -22.78 1.92 -6.31
N ASN A 431 -22.71 0.71 -6.88
CA ASN A 431 -23.89 0.01 -7.38
C ASN A 431 -24.83 -0.37 -6.22
N THR A 432 -26.12 -0.06 -6.36
CA THR A 432 -27.14 -0.21 -5.31
C THR A 432 -27.85 -1.57 -5.31
N PHE A 433 -27.59 -2.44 -6.30
CA PHE A 433 -28.16 -3.79 -6.29
C PHE A 433 -27.55 -4.64 -5.16
N GLY A 434 -28.39 -5.42 -4.49
CA GLY A 434 -27.99 -6.15 -3.29
C GLY A 434 -27.15 -7.40 -3.56
N CYS A 435 -26.15 -7.63 -2.72
CA CYS A 435 -25.31 -8.85 -2.68
C CYS A 435 -25.44 -9.61 -1.34
N ASP A 436 -26.44 -9.27 -0.51
CA ASP A 436 -26.60 -9.78 0.86
C ASP A 436 -26.62 -11.31 0.92
N SER A 437 -27.39 -11.95 0.03
CA SER A 437 -27.49 -13.41 -0.04
C SER A 437 -26.17 -14.08 -0.41
N PHE A 438 -25.29 -13.40 -1.15
CA PHE A 438 -23.98 -13.93 -1.53
C PHE A 438 -23.02 -13.89 -0.34
N ILE A 439 -22.92 -12.73 0.33
CA ILE A 439 -22.03 -12.53 1.49
C ILE A 439 -22.46 -13.37 2.69
N ASN A 440 -23.77 -13.53 2.92
CA ASN A 440 -24.28 -14.30 4.05
C ASN A 440 -24.09 -15.82 3.92
N ARG A 441 -23.59 -16.33 2.78
CA ARG A 441 -23.18 -17.75 2.67
C ARG A 441 -22.03 -18.09 3.61
N GLY A 442 -21.14 -17.13 3.88
CA GLY A 442 -19.93 -17.35 4.68
C GLY A 442 -19.05 -18.47 4.14
N GLY A 443 -18.25 -19.06 5.02
CA GLY A 443 -17.35 -20.16 4.68
C GLY A 443 -16.14 -19.70 3.88
N ARG A 444 -15.70 -20.52 2.92
CA ARG A 444 -14.47 -20.30 2.16
C ARG A 444 -14.70 -20.58 0.68
N ILE A 445 -14.32 -19.63 -0.17
CA ILE A 445 -14.16 -19.89 -1.61
C ILE A 445 -12.88 -20.73 -1.77
N PRO A 446 -12.93 -21.92 -2.40
CA PRO A 446 -11.76 -22.78 -2.54
C PRO A 446 -10.75 -22.20 -3.51
N ALA A 447 -9.50 -22.67 -3.41
CA ALA A 447 -8.44 -22.30 -4.33
C ALA A 447 -8.76 -22.72 -5.79
N PRO A 448 -8.37 -21.94 -6.80
CA PRO A 448 -8.62 -22.28 -8.20
C PRO A 448 -7.77 -23.44 -8.69
N ILE A 449 -8.22 -24.16 -9.73
CA ILE A 449 -7.54 -25.36 -10.27
C ILE A 449 -6.08 -25.09 -10.68
N HIS A 450 -5.79 -23.92 -11.26
CA HIS A 450 -4.43 -23.57 -11.68
C HIS A 450 -3.48 -23.28 -10.50
N SER A 451 -3.97 -23.31 -9.26
CA SER A 451 -3.14 -23.29 -8.04
C SER A 451 -2.43 -24.62 -7.77
N PHE A 452 -2.76 -25.70 -8.50
CA PHE A 452 -2.05 -26.99 -8.47
C PHE A 452 -0.70 -26.95 -9.20
N LYS A 453 0.10 -25.91 -8.95
CA LYS A 453 1.51 -25.83 -9.33
C LYS A 453 2.30 -26.04 -8.05
N ASN A 454 2.83 -27.25 -7.86
CA ASN A 454 3.68 -27.60 -6.71
C ASN A 454 5.03 -26.90 -6.80
#